data_AF-A0A2T4THV4-F1
#
_entry.id   AF-A0A2T4THV4-F1
#
_cell.length_a   1.000
_cell.length_b   1.000
_cell.length_c   1.000
_cell.angle_alpha   90.00
_cell.angle_beta   90.00
_cell.angle_gamma   90.00
#
_symmetry.space_group_name_H-M   'P 1'
#
loop_
_entity.id
_entity.type
_entity.pdbx_description
1 polymer ?
#
loop_
_entity_poly.entity_id
_entity_poly.type
_entity_poly.pdbx_seq_one_letter_code
_entity_poly.pdbx_strand_id
1 'polypeptide(L)' 'MEGNLFDKVSNEKLDMLHGALSEVISDMRYAGESVDATFTDEAFWACLSIRNMVFAALRRHEINKGCRL' A
#
# COMPACT_ATOMS: atom_id res chain seq x y z
N MET A 1 -0.08 -17.61 -10.60
CA MET A 1 -1.01 -17.41 -9.47
C MET A 1 -2.29 -16.88 -10.06
N GLU A 2 -3.43 -17.50 -9.76
CA GLU A 2 -4.74 -16.94 -10.07
C GLU A 2 -4.81 -15.52 -9.48
N GLY A 3 -5.27 -14.55 -10.28
CA GLY A 3 -5.09 -13.12 -10.03
C GLY A 3 -5.52 -12.72 -8.62
N ASN A 4 -4.61 -12.06 -7.90
CA ASN A 4 -4.86 -11.43 -6.61
C ASN A 4 -6.05 -10.46 -6.74
N LEU A 5 -6.76 -10.19 -5.65
CA LEU A 5 -7.79 -9.15 -5.59
C LEU A 5 -7.36 -7.87 -6.29
N PHE A 6 -6.14 -7.40 -6.01
CA PHE A 6 -5.61 -6.17 -6.59
C PHE A 6 -5.35 -6.25 -8.10
N ASP A 7 -5.11 -7.46 -8.64
CA ASP A 7 -4.94 -7.63 -10.11
C ASP A 7 -6.26 -7.43 -10.87
N LYS A 8 -7.40 -7.45 -10.16
CA LYS A 8 -8.74 -7.21 -10.72
C LYS A 8 -9.23 -5.76 -10.54
N VAL A 9 -8.42 -4.90 -9.93
CA VAL A 9 -8.75 -3.50 -9.67
C VAL A 9 -8.02 -2.61 -10.68
N SER A 10 -8.69 -1.57 -11.18
CA SER A 10 -8.11 -0.60 -12.11
C SER A 10 -6.94 0.17 -11.47
N ASN A 11 -5.88 0.45 -12.25
CA ASN A 11 -4.70 1.20 -11.78
C ASN A 11 -5.06 2.49 -11.03
N GLU A 12 -5.96 3.31 -11.57
CA GLU A 12 -6.39 4.56 -10.94
C GLU A 12 -6.87 4.36 -9.49
N LYS A 13 -7.66 3.31 -9.24
CA LYS A 13 -8.16 2.98 -7.89
C LYS A 13 -7.05 2.47 -6.98
N LEU A 14 -6.11 1.70 -7.53
CA LEU A 14 -4.94 1.24 -6.78
C LEU A 14 -4.01 2.41 -6.42
N ASP A 15 -3.80 3.37 -7.33
CA ASP A 15 -3.01 4.57 -7.10
C ASP A 15 -3.64 5.46 -6.01
N MET A 16 -4.96 5.69 -6.09
CA MET A 16 -5.70 6.41 -5.05
C MET A 16 -5.60 5.72 -3.69
N LEU A 17 -5.78 4.38 -3.65
CA LEU A 17 -5.67 3.61 -2.42
C LEU A 17 -4.24 3.64 -1.84
N HIS A 18 -3.22 3.54 -2.70
CA HIS A 18 -1.83 3.64 -2.29
C HIS A 18 -1.52 5.01 -1.68
N GLY A 19 -2.03 6.09 -2.29
CA GLY A 19 -1.91 7.45 -1.78
C GLY A 19 -2.55 7.60 -0.40
N ALA A 20 -3.83 7.22 -0.26
CA ALA A 20 -4.55 7.31 1.00
C ALA A 20 -3.88 6.49 2.12
N LEU A 21 -3.44 5.27 1.84
CA LEU A 21 -2.70 4.46 2.82
C LEU A 21 -1.38 5.09 3.21
N SER A 22 -0.68 5.73 2.28
CA SER A 22 0.60 6.40 2.57
C SER A 22 0.40 7.61 3.50
N GLU A 23 -0.67 8.38 3.29
CA GLU A 23 -1.06 9.49 4.16
C GLU A 23 -1.42 8.98 5.57
N VAL A 24 -2.29 7.98 5.68
CA VAL A 24 -2.67 7.38 6.97
C VAL A 24 -1.46 6.84 7.74
N ILE A 25 -0.54 6.13 7.07
CA ILE A 25 0.69 5.61 7.69
C ILE A 25 1.60 6.76 8.14
N SER A 26 1.65 7.84 7.38
CA SER A 26 2.41 9.04 7.75
C SER A 26 1.80 9.67 9.01
N ASP A 27 0.49 9.90 9.02
CA ASP A 27 -0.22 10.48 10.15
C ASP A 27 -0.04 9.64 11.42
N MET A 28 -0.14 8.31 11.33
CA MET A 28 0.11 7.40 12.44
C MET A 28 1.52 7.57 13.03
N ARG A 29 2.55 7.78 12.19
CA ARG A 29 3.93 8.00 12.65
C ARG A 29 4.12 9.33 13.36
N TYR A 30 3.38 10.36 12.95
CA TYR A 30 3.49 11.71 13.53
C TYR A 30 2.52 11.94 14.69
N ALA A 31 1.48 11.13 14.83
CA ALA A 31 0.49 11.20 15.91
C ALA A 31 0.93 10.47 17.20
N GLY A 32 1.91 9.58 17.13
CA GLY A 32 2.36 8.77 18.27
C GLY A 32 3.20 9.55 19.29
N GLU A 33 2.94 9.30 20.58
CA GLU A 33 3.74 9.82 21.72
C GLU A 33 5.20 9.31 21.71
N SER A 34 5.47 8.20 21.00
CA SER A 34 6.81 7.67 20.71
C SER A 34 6.83 6.78 19.45
N VAL A 35 8.01 6.64 18.87
CA VAL A 35 8.26 5.76 17.71
C VAL A 35 7.91 4.30 18.03
N ASP A 36 8.19 3.84 19.26
CA ASP A 36 7.92 2.46 19.71
C ASP A 36 6.43 2.16 19.76
N ALA A 37 5.60 3.12 20.19
CA ALA A 37 4.14 2.95 20.23
C ALA A 37 3.53 2.79 18.83
N THR A 38 4.12 3.43 17.82
CA THR A 38 3.66 3.29 16.42
C THR A 38 3.96 1.88 15.89
N PHE A 39 5.11 1.30 16.25
CA PHE A 39 5.52 -0.02 15.78
C PHE A 39 4.87 -1.18 16.55
N THR A 40 4.17 -0.93 17.65
CA THR A 40 3.32 -1.92 18.31
C THR A 40 1.86 -1.83 17.86
N ASP A 41 1.49 -0.81 17.09
CA ASP A 41 0.14 -0.64 16.57
C ASP A 41 -0.16 -1.63 15.43
N GLU A 42 -1.12 -2.53 15.66
CA GLU A 42 -1.56 -3.52 14.66
C GLU A 42 -2.21 -2.85 13.43
N ALA A 43 -2.91 -1.73 13.62
CA ALA A 43 -3.53 -0.99 12.52
C ALA A 43 -2.47 -0.37 11.61
N PHE A 44 -1.35 0.10 12.18
CA PHE A 44 -0.21 0.56 11.40
C PHE A 44 0.34 -0.55 10.50
N TRP A 45 0.58 -1.74 11.06
CA TRP A 45 1.09 -2.89 10.29
C TRP A 45 0.11 -3.39 9.24
N ALA A 46 -1.19 -3.38 9.54
CA ALA A 46 -2.23 -3.73 8.58
C ALA A 46 -2.22 -2.75 7.38
N CYS A 47 -2.21 -1.44 7.65
CA CYS A 47 -2.13 -0.42 6.61
C CYS A 47 -0.86 -0.56 5.77
N LEU A 48 0.28 -0.77 6.42
CA LEU A 48 1.57 -0.96 5.76
C LEU A 48 1.57 -2.19 4.84
N SER A 49 1.00 -3.30 5.31
CA SER A 49 0.90 -4.54 4.56
C SER A 49 0.02 -4.37 3.32
N ILE A 50 -1.16 -3.76 3.47
CA ILE A 50 -2.08 -3.50 2.35
C ILE A 50 -1.42 -2.58 1.33
N ARG A 51 -0.77 -1.48 1.76
CA ARG A 51 -0.05 -0.55 0.87
C ARG A 51 1.00 -1.29 0.03
N ASN A 52 1.77 -2.18 0.66
CA ASN A 52 2.80 -2.95 -0.05
C ASN A 52 2.19 -3.92 -1.07
N MET A 53 1.06 -4.55 -0.75
CA MET A 53 0.36 -5.42 -1.70
C MET A 53 -0.19 -4.64 -2.90
N VAL A 54 -0.75 -3.45 -2.67
CA VAL A 54 -1.22 -2.53 -3.71
C VAL A 54 -0.06 -2.09 -4.61
N PHE A 55 1.06 -1.65 -4.01
CA PHE A 55 2.25 -1.27 -4.75
C PHE A 55 2.80 -2.41 -5.62
N ALA A 56 2.83 -3.63 -5.08
CA ALA A 56 3.24 -4.81 -5.84
C ALA A 56 2.30 -5.09 -7.03
N ALA A 57 1.00 -4.84 -6.88
CA ALA A 57 0.03 -4.98 -7.97
C ALA A 57 0.24 -3.94 -9.07
N LEU A 58 0.39 -2.67 -8.69
CA LEU A 58 0.73 -1.58 -9.63
C LEU A 58 2.01 -1.90 -10.41
N ARG A 59 3.06 -2.38 -9.73
CA ARG A 59 4.31 -2.80 -10.38
C ARG A 59 4.09 -3.94 -11.39
N ARG A 60 3.25 -4.93 -11.06
CA ARG A 60 2.89 -6.00 -12.01
C ARG A 60 2.14 -5.46 -13.22
N HIS A 61 1.22 -4.53 -13.02
CA HIS A 61 0.47 -3.90 -14.12
C HIS A 61 1.39 -3.14 -15.07
N GLU A 62 2.38 -2.40 -14.56
CA GLU A 62 3.35 -1.69 -15.40
C GLU A 62 4.27 -2.65 -16.18
N ILE A 63 4.76 -3.71 -15.54
CA ILE A 63 5.54 -4.75 -16.23
C ILE A 63 4.72 -5.41 -17.35
N ASN A 64 3.44 -5.72 -17.09
CA ASN A 64 2.55 -6.36 -18.06
C ASN A 64 2.21 -5.44 -19.25
N LYS A 65 2.31 -4.12 -19.09
CA LYS A 65 2.18 -3.14 -20.18
C LYS A 65 3.43 -3.04 -21.07
N GLY A 66 4.50 -3.79 -20.75
CA GLY A 66 5.77 -3.71 -21.48
C GLY A 66 6.66 -2.55 -21.05
N CYS A 67 6.28 -1.78 -20.02
CA CYS A 67 7.14 -0.78 -19.42
C CYS A 67 8.18 -1.48 -18.52
N ARG A 68 9.44 -1.51 -18.95
CA ARG A 68 10.56 -1.89 -18.08
C ARG A 68 10.81 -0.72 -17.11
N LEU A 69 10.42 -0.89 -15.85
CA LEU A 69 10.84 -0.06 -14.72
C LEU A 69 12.34 -0.19 -14.48
#